data_AF-A0A1V2NWF2-F1
#
_entry.id   AF-A0A1V2NWF2-F1
#
_cell.length_a   1.000
_cell.length_b   1.000
_cell.length_c   1.000
_cell.angle_alpha   90.00
_cell.angle_beta   90.00
_cell.angle_gamma   90.00
#
_symmetry.space_group_name_H-M   'P 1'
#
loop_
_entity.id
_entity.type
_entity.pdbx_description
1 polymer ?
#
loop_
_entity_poly.entity_id
_entity_poly.type
_entity_poly.pdbx_seq_one_letter_code
_entity_poly.pdbx_strand_id
1 'polypeptide(L)'
;MTLQIRGISYVPAAEPDVVRRDLRAIAEDLHCTTVMLIESDPEQLHAAAEYALELGLDVYVRPYVEDRPHAEVLAHLERTAEMAERMRLRFPGRVTLLVGSEFSLTSPGMIPGPRMFLRVQVLVRWRRFFDRRITRKLAVLLRDALTVARQEFHGPISYAAGYWEQVDWSDFDLIGVNLYRFGTDAAAYERRLRALTAASSKPVVITEFGCGSFVGADRRGPGSFLIVNWFASPPRIKEGHRRDEATQATYLGELIDLYDAAGVHGCFVYTYAMADFPHWSDPLFDLDMAGFGVVKIPAHDLTRREPKQSFAVVARKYGG
;
A
#
# COMPACT_ATOMS: atom_id res chain seq x y z
N MET A 1 -22.95 5.57 4.47
CA MET A 1 -22.26 5.16 5.71
C MET A 1 -20.85 5.64 5.55
N THR A 2 -20.33 6.39 6.51
CA THR A 2 -18.95 6.91 6.45
C THR A 2 -17.94 5.76 6.54
N LEU A 3 -16.86 5.80 5.76
CA LEU A 3 -15.73 4.87 5.84
C LEU A 3 -15.33 4.59 7.29
N GLN A 4 -15.27 3.31 7.68
CA GLN A 4 -14.82 2.93 9.03
C GLN A 4 -13.32 3.12 9.18
N ILE A 5 -12.57 2.82 8.11
CA ILE A 5 -11.12 3.00 8.08
C ILE A 5 -10.78 4.10 7.06
N ARG A 6 -10.29 5.21 7.60
CA ARG A 6 -9.67 6.31 6.85
C ARG A 6 -8.16 6.16 6.98
N GLY A 7 -7.59 5.36 6.08
CA GLY A 7 -6.24 4.84 6.20
C GLY A 7 -5.23 5.51 5.28
N ILE A 8 -3.97 5.48 5.69
CA ILE A 8 -2.82 5.74 4.83
C ILE A 8 -1.73 4.71 5.11
N SER A 9 -1.00 4.27 4.08
CA SER A 9 0.17 3.45 4.31
C SER A 9 1.39 4.32 4.65
N TYR A 10 2.32 3.77 5.41
CA TYR A 10 3.54 4.45 5.81
C TYR A 10 4.70 3.45 5.89
N VAL A 11 5.79 3.78 5.20
CA VAL A 11 7.09 3.15 5.36
C VAL A 11 7.87 4.00 6.37
N PRO A 12 8.15 3.49 7.58
CA PRO A 12 8.87 4.26 8.60
C PRO A 12 10.22 4.77 8.10
N ALA A 13 10.58 6.00 8.46
CA ALA A 13 11.93 6.50 8.26
C ALA A 13 12.92 5.84 9.23
N ALA A 14 14.21 5.90 8.90
CA ALA A 14 15.26 5.38 9.78
C ALA A 14 15.35 6.15 11.10
N GLU A 15 15.10 7.46 11.08
CA GLU A 15 15.19 8.33 12.26
C GLU A 15 13.90 8.28 13.10
N PRO A 16 13.97 7.89 14.40
CA PRO A 16 12.78 7.77 15.24
C PRO A 16 11.98 9.07 15.42
N ASP A 17 12.66 10.22 15.49
CA ASP A 17 11.99 11.52 15.63
C ASP A 17 11.25 11.95 14.37
N VAL A 18 11.71 11.47 13.22
CA VAL A 18 11.00 11.62 11.96
C VAL A 18 9.74 10.76 11.96
N VAL A 19 9.84 9.49 12.37
CA VAL A 19 8.69 8.57 12.49
C VAL A 19 7.60 9.16 13.41
N ARG A 20 7.98 9.67 14.58
CA ARG A 20 7.03 10.30 15.52
C ARG A 20 6.31 11.50 14.91
N ARG A 21 7.04 12.35 14.18
CA ARG A 21 6.47 13.54 13.53
C ARG A 21 5.52 13.15 12.40
N ASP A 22 5.89 12.17 11.60
CA ASP A 22 5.08 11.67 10.49
C ASP A 22 3.79 11.04 11.00
N LEU A 23 3.86 10.17 12.02
CA LEU A 23 2.68 9.55 12.62
C LEU A 23 1.76 10.58 13.28
N ARG A 24 2.32 11.64 13.89
CA ARG A 24 1.51 12.75 14.41
C ARG A 24 0.77 13.48 13.28
N ALA A 25 1.45 13.82 12.19
CA ALA A 25 0.80 14.46 11.03
C ALA A 25 -0.27 13.55 10.39
N ILE A 26 -0.02 12.23 10.34
CA ILE A 26 -1.02 11.25 9.88
C ILE A 26 -2.29 11.28 10.77
N ALA A 27 -2.13 11.29 12.09
CA ALA A 27 -3.26 11.30 13.02
C ALA A 27 -3.98 12.67 13.06
N GLU A 28 -3.22 13.74 13.27
CA GLU A 28 -3.75 15.05 13.63
C GLU A 28 -4.08 15.91 12.40
N ASP A 29 -3.22 15.89 11.38
CA ASP A 29 -3.35 16.79 10.21
C ASP A 29 -4.09 16.12 9.03
N LEU A 30 -3.87 14.82 8.81
CA LEU A 30 -4.60 14.04 7.79
C LEU A 30 -5.91 13.44 8.31
N HIS A 31 -6.14 13.48 9.64
CA HIS A 31 -7.32 12.91 10.29
C HIS A 31 -7.51 11.42 9.99
N CYS A 32 -6.42 10.68 9.74
CA CYS A 32 -6.48 9.24 9.58
C CYS A 32 -6.93 8.58 10.88
N THR A 33 -7.69 7.49 10.76
CA THR A 33 -8.06 6.64 11.90
C THR A 33 -7.10 5.47 12.06
N THR A 34 -6.39 5.14 10.98
CA THR A 34 -5.61 3.90 10.88
C THR A 34 -4.39 4.13 10.01
N VAL A 35 -3.25 3.54 10.38
CA VAL A 35 -2.04 3.54 9.56
C VAL A 35 -1.67 2.10 9.19
N MET A 36 -1.30 1.88 7.93
CA MET A 36 -0.70 0.61 7.49
C MET A 36 0.82 0.75 7.48
N LEU A 37 1.47 0.09 8.43
CA LEU A 37 2.94 0.11 8.53
C LEU A 37 3.53 -0.98 7.65
N ILE A 38 4.48 -0.57 6.81
CA ILE A 38 5.14 -1.44 5.84
C ILE A 38 6.62 -1.47 6.19
N GLU A 39 7.09 -2.57 6.76
CA GLU A 39 8.49 -2.72 7.17
C GLU A 39 8.89 -4.22 7.14
N SER A 40 10.17 -4.45 6.87
CA SER A 40 10.84 -5.75 6.82
C SER A 40 11.51 -6.15 8.14
N ASP A 41 11.79 -5.19 9.02
CA ASP A 41 12.33 -5.40 10.36
C ASP A 41 11.21 -5.38 11.42
N PRO A 42 10.89 -6.51 12.07
CA PRO A 42 9.85 -6.57 13.10
C PRO A 42 10.06 -5.61 14.28
N GLU A 43 11.30 -5.27 14.63
CA GLU A 43 11.58 -4.36 15.75
C GLU A 43 11.30 -2.90 15.38
N GLN A 44 11.68 -2.48 14.17
CA GLN A 44 11.30 -1.15 13.65
C GLN A 44 9.78 -1.05 13.47
N LEU A 45 9.15 -2.13 13.00
CA LEU A 45 7.70 -2.20 12.87
C LEU A 45 7.02 -2.09 14.24
N HIS A 46 7.53 -2.78 15.26
CA HIS A 46 7.04 -2.70 16.64
C HIS A 46 7.10 -1.26 17.19
N ALA A 47 8.26 -0.62 17.07
CA ALA A 47 8.46 0.74 17.56
C ALA A 47 7.50 1.74 16.88
N ALA A 48 7.36 1.68 15.55
CA ALA A 48 6.44 2.55 14.83
C ALA A 48 4.97 2.28 15.17
N ALA A 49 4.60 1.02 15.36
CA ALA A 49 3.25 0.62 15.71
C ALA A 49 2.86 1.05 17.13
N GLU A 50 3.77 0.94 18.10
CA GLU A 50 3.55 1.42 19.46
C GLU A 50 3.25 2.93 19.45
N TYR A 51 4.07 3.73 18.76
CA TYR A 51 3.80 5.17 18.63
C TYR A 51 2.46 5.48 17.97
N ALA A 52 2.11 4.76 16.90
CA ALA A 52 0.83 4.96 16.22
C ALA A 52 -0.36 4.66 17.15
N LEU A 53 -0.30 3.54 17.88
CA LEU A 53 -1.34 3.13 18.82
C LEU A 53 -1.49 4.12 19.97
N GLU A 54 -0.39 4.64 20.51
CA GLU A 54 -0.38 5.67 21.55
C GLU A 54 -0.96 7.01 21.08
N LEU A 55 -0.78 7.36 19.80
CA LEU A 55 -1.41 8.53 19.16
C LEU A 55 -2.90 8.33 18.86
N GLY A 56 -3.45 7.15 19.11
CA GLY A 56 -4.85 6.86 18.82
C GLY A 56 -5.12 6.40 17.39
N LEU A 57 -4.11 6.01 16.61
CA LEU A 57 -4.29 5.32 15.33
C LEU A 57 -4.43 3.81 15.54
N ASP A 58 -5.35 3.17 14.85
CA ASP A 58 -5.32 1.71 14.68
C ASP A 58 -4.20 1.32 13.71
N VAL A 59 -3.67 0.11 13.81
CA VAL A 59 -2.50 -0.31 13.03
C VAL A 59 -2.80 -1.54 12.19
N TYR A 60 -2.53 -1.43 10.89
CA TYR A 60 -2.38 -2.56 9.99
C TYR A 60 -0.90 -2.88 9.87
N VAL A 61 -0.49 -4.05 10.34
CA VAL A 61 0.87 -4.56 10.23
C VAL A 61 1.02 -5.26 8.89
N ARG A 62 1.88 -4.74 8.02
CA ARG A 62 2.21 -5.38 6.74
C ARG A 62 3.70 -5.73 6.66
N PRO A 63 4.07 -7.00 6.86
CA PRO A 63 5.44 -7.44 6.61
C PRO A 63 5.80 -7.23 5.13
N TYR A 64 7.03 -6.78 4.88
CA TYR A 64 7.52 -6.56 3.53
C TYR A 64 8.86 -7.27 3.31
N VAL A 65 8.81 -8.43 2.65
CA VAL A 65 9.99 -9.21 2.24
C VAL A 65 9.86 -9.61 0.78
N GLU A 66 10.55 -8.87 -0.10
CA GLU A 66 10.57 -9.17 -1.54
C GLU A 66 11.67 -10.17 -1.93
N ASP A 67 11.41 -10.93 -2.99
CA ASP A 67 12.41 -11.80 -3.64
C ASP A 67 13.03 -12.88 -2.72
N ARG A 68 12.35 -13.22 -1.62
CA ARG A 68 12.79 -14.25 -0.67
C ARG A 68 12.20 -15.63 -0.97
N PRO A 69 12.96 -16.72 -0.71
CA PRO A 69 12.41 -18.08 -0.73
C PRO A 69 11.19 -18.25 0.17
N HIS A 70 10.31 -19.19 -0.18
CA HIS A 70 9.07 -19.45 0.55
C HIS A 70 9.30 -19.64 2.07
N ALA A 71 10.29 -20.44 2.47
CA ALA A 71 10.58 -20.66 3.88
C ALA A 71 11.02 -19.39 4.62
N GLU A 72 11.78 -18.50 3.97
CA GLU A 72 12.18 -17.22 4.56
C GLU A 72 11.00 -16.26 4.71
N VAL A 73 10.06 -16.25 3.76
CA VAL A 73 8.82 -15.47 3.87
C VAL A 73 8.00 -15.92 5.08
N LEU A 74 7.82 -17.23 5.26
CA LEU A 74 7.07 -17.78 6.39
C LEU A 74 7.75 -17.52 7.74
N ALA A 75 9.07 -17.71 7.83
CA ALA A 75 9.83 -17.44 9.07
C ALA A 75 9.86 -15.94 9.42
N HIS A 76 9.79 -15.06 8.43
CA HIS A 76 9.62 -13.63 8.69
C HIS A 76 8.18 -13.30 9.15
N LEU A 77 7.17 -13.95 8.55
CA LEU A 77 5.78 -13.79 8.95
C LEU A 77 5.54 -14.27 10.39
N GLU A 78 6.11 -15.41 10.79
CA GLU A 78 6.05 -15.94 12.16
C GLU A 78 6.50 -14.90 13.18
N ARG A 79 7.71 -14.36 13.01
CA ARG A 79 8.26 -13.31 13.88
C ARG A 79 7.42 -12.04 13.90
N THR A 80 6.87 -11.66 12.74
CA THR A 80 5.99 -10.49 12.64
C THR A 80 4.64 -10.72 13.33
N ALA A 81 4.09 -11.93 13.23
CA ALA A 81 2.83 -12.33 13.86
C ALA A 81 2.97 -12.39 15.38
N GLU A 82 4.08 -12.95 15.89
CA GLU A 82 4.40 -12.95 17.32
C GLU A 82 4.50 -11.51 17.87
N MET A 83 5.20 -10.64 17.15
CA MET A 83 5.31 -9.23 17.49
C MET A 83 3.94 -8.52 17.46
N ALA A 84 3.13 -8.77 16.43
CA ALA A 84 1.78 -8.24 16.32
C ALA A 84 0.86 -8.70 17.47
N GLU A 85 1.03 -9.95 17.94
CA GLU A 85 0.27 -10.49 19.06
C GLU A 85 0.62 -9.78 20.37
N ARG A 86 1.91 -9.53 20.63
CA ARG A 86 2.34 -8.73 21.79
C ARG A 86 1.68 -7.35 21.78
N MET A 87 1.59 -6.70 20.62
CA MET A 87 0.91 -5.41 20.49
C MET A 87 -0.60 -5.52 20.68
N ARG A 88 -1.24 -6.54 20.11
CA ARG A 88 -2.68 -6.79 20.23
C ARG A 88 -3.11 -7.01 21.69
N LEU A 89 -2.29 -7.71 22.48
CA LEU A 89 -2.55 -7.93 23.90
C LEU A 89 -2.52 -6.61 24.70
N ARG A 90 -1.63 -5.68 24.35
CA ARG A 90 -1.53 -4.36 24.98
C ARG A 90 -2.57 -3.36 24.47
N PHE A 91 -2.97 -3.47 23.21
CA PHE A 91 -3.96 -2.61 22.55
C PHE A 91 -5.08 -3.44 21.90
N PRO A 92 -6.00 -4.02 22.70
CA PRO A 92 -7.02 -4.94 22.19
C PRO A 92 -7.93 -4.30 21.14
N GLY A 93 -8.12 -5.00 20.02
CA GLY A 93 -9.02 -4.58 18.94
C GLY A 93 -8.45 -3.55 17.96
N ARG A 94 -7.17 -3.14 18.12
CA ARG A 94 -6.56 -2.05 17.35
C ARG A 94 -5.46 -2.48 16.38
N VAL A 95 -5.20 -3.77 16.29
CA VAL A 95 -4.11 -4.34 15.48
C VAL A 95 -4.69 -5.37 14.51
N THR A 96 -4.40 -5.20 13.22
CA THR A 96 -4.74 -6.13 12.14
C THR A 96 -3.45 -6.58 11.44
N LEU A 97 -3.30 -7.87 11.17
CA LEU A 97 -2.13 -8.42 10.48
C LEU A 97 -2.47 -8.70 9.00
N LEU A 98 -1.64 -8.19 8.09
CA LEU A 98 -1.63 -8.66 6.71
C LEU A 98 -0.59 -9.78 6.57
N VAL A 99 -0.97 -10.95 6.08
CA VAL A 99 0.00 -12.05 5.87
C VAL A 99 1.02 -11.74 4.77
N GLY A 100 0.72 -10.75 3.92
CA GLY A 100 1.60 -10.27 2.86
C GLY A 100 0.88 -9.36 1.88
N SER A 101 1.57 -9.03 0.78
CA SER A 101 1.07 -8.21 -0.31
C SER A 101 1.55 -8.74 -1.66
N GLU A 102 0.64 -8.87 -2.61
CA GLU A 102 0.89 -9.22 -4.02
C GLU A 102 1.95 -10.31 -4.21
N PHE A 103 1.87 -11.44 -3.49
CA PHE A 103 2.84 -12.52 -3.54
C PHE A 103 3.09 -13.07 -4.94
N SER A 104 2.13 -12.96 -5.87
CA SER A 104 2.39 -13.30 -7.29
C SER A 104 3.49 -12.44 -7.92
N LEU A 105 3.69 -11.23 -7.40
CA LEU A 105 4.71 -10.28 -7.79
C LEU A 105 5.90 -10.24 -6.82
N THR A 106 5.68 -10.26 -5.51
CA THR A 106 6.71 -10.07 -4.48
C THR A 106 7.47 -11.36 -4.17
N SER A 107 6.86 -12.53 -4.36
CA SER A 107 7.49 -13.84 -4.11
C SER A 107 7.96 -14.53 -5.40
N PRO A 108 9.09 -15.26 -5.35
CA PRO A 108 9.64 -15.94 -6.53
C PRO A 108 8.79 -17.15 -6.96
N GLY A 109 8.81 -17.41 -8.28
CA GLY A 109 8.36 -18.68 -8.86
C GLY A 109 6.92 -18.73 -9.35
N MET A 110 6.08 -17.74 -9.05
CA MET A 110 4.73 -17.61 -9.61
C MET A 110 4.80 -17.04 -11.05
N ILE A 111 5.54 -15.94 -11.20
CA ILE A 111 5.84 -15.28 -12.48
C ILE A 111 7.34 -15.40 -12.75
N PRO A 112 7.78 -15.65 -14.01
CA PRO A 112 9.18 -15.66 -14.38
C PRO A 112 9.89 -14.33 -14.06
N GLY A 113 11.06 -14.42 -13.44
CA GLY A 113 11.89 -13.26 -13.11
C GLY A 113 12.56 -13.44 -11.75
N PRO A 114 13.89 -13.30 -11.65
CA PRO A 114 14.61 -13.44 -10.39
C PRO A 114 14.42 -12.25 -9.45
N ARG A 115 13.90 -11.13 -9.97
CA ARG A 115 13.67 -9.89 -9.22
C ARG A 115 12.26 -9.36 -9.48
N MET A 116 11.66 -8.71 -8.49
CA MET A 116 10.33 -8.11 -8.59
C MET A 116 10.19 -7.25 -9.85
N PHE A 117 11.15 -6.35 -10.10
CA PHE A 117 11.12 -5.45 -11.27
C PHE A 117 10.93 -6.19 -12.61
N LEU A 118 11.58 -7.35 -12.78
CA LEU A 118 11.43 -8.17 -13.99
C LEU A 118 10.05 -8.86 -14.02
N ARG A 119 9.55 -9.32 -12.86
CA ARG A 119 8.21 -9.91 -12.75
C ARG A 119 7.11 -8.89 -13.08
N VAL A 120 7.27 -7.61 -12.71
CA VAL A 120 6.34 -6.53 -13.10
C VAL A 120 6.22 -6.45 -14.63
N GLN A 121 7.35 -6.48 -15.35
CA GLN A 121 7.33 -6.40 -16.81
C GLN A 121 6.61 -7.59 -17.45
N VAL A 122 6.81 -8.78 -16.90
CA VAL A 122 6.14 -10.01 -17.36
C VAL A 122 4.64 -9.96 -17.03
N LEU A 123 4.27 -9.52 -15.83
CA LEU A 123 2.87 -9.36 -15.42
C LEU A 123 2.14 -8.41 -16.38
N VAL A 124 2.68 -7.22 -16.62
CA VAL A 124 2.03 -6.20 -17.46
C VAL A 124 1.75 -6.70 -18.88
N ARG A 125 2.67 -7.50 -19.46
CA ARG A 125 2.58 -7.94 -20.87
C ARG A 125 1.93 -9.30 -21.05
N TRP A 126 2.16 -10.22 -20.12
CA TRP A 126 1.93 -11.65 -20.31
C TRP A 126 1.20 -12.33 -19.15
N ARG A 127 0.63 -11.58 -18.20
CA ARG A 127 -0.10 -12.12 -17.02
C ARG A 127 -1.01 -13.29 -17.37
N ARG A 128 -1.85 -13.16 -18.40
CA ARG A 128 -2.85 -14.17 -18.80
C ARG A 128 -2.26 -15.56 -19.05
N PHE A 129 -1.00 -15.67 -19.45
CA PHE A 129 -0.32 -16.95 -19.63
C PHE A 129 0.03 -17.64 -18.31
N PHE A 130 0.09 -16.87 -17.22
CA PHE A 130 0.48 -17.32 -15.89
C PHE A 130 -0.69 -17.40 -14.90
N ASP A 131 -1.91 -16.95 -15.24
CA ASP A 131 -3.07 -16.90 -14.32
C ASP A 131 -3.26 -18.23 -13.56
N ARG A 132 -3.33 -19.37 -14.26
CA ARG A 132 -3.48 -20.70 -13.61
C ARG A 132 -2.32 -21.05 -12.66
N ARG A 133 -1.10 -20.63 -13.00
CA ARG A 133 0.09 -20.87 -12.19
C ARG A 133 0.10 -19.96 -10.96
N ILE A 134 -0.27 -18.68 -11.14
CA ILE A 134 -0.44 -17.70 -10.07
C ILE A 134 -1.45 -18.23 -9.08
N THR A 135 -2.69 -18.53 -9.50
CA THR A 135 -3.74 -19.04 -8.61
C THR A 135 -3.29 -20.26 -7.80
N ARG A 136 -2.70 -21.27 -8.46
CA ARG A 136 -2.28 -22.50 -7.77
C ARG A 136 -1.16 -22.25 -6.75
N LYS A 137 -0.13 -21.49 -7.13
CA LYS A 137 1.02 -21.26 -6.26
C LYS A 137 0.71 -20.28 -5.13
N LEU A 138 -0.11 -19.28 -5.41
CA LEU A 138 -0.60 -18.33 -4.42
C LEU A 138 -1.46 -19.03 -3.37
N ALA A 139 -2.37 -19.92 -3.78
CA ALA A 139 -3.19 -20.67 -2.83
C ALA A 139 -2.36 -21.51 -1.85
N VAL A 140 -1.26 -22.13 -2.31
CA VAL A 140 -0.33 -22.86 -1.43
C VAL A 140 0.33 -21.91 -0.44
N LEU A 141 0.94 -20.83 -0.93
CA LEU A 141 1.64 -19.87 -0.06
C LEU A 141 0.68 -19.20 0.95
N LEU A 142 -0.53 -18.82 0.54
CA LEU A 142 -1.50 -18.19 1.43
C LEU A 142 -1.99 -19.13 2.53
N ARG A 143 -2.23 -20.41 2.20
CA ARG A 143 -2.61 -21.41 3.21
C ARG A 143 -1.49 -21.62 4.22
N ASP A 144 -0.26 -21.75 3.75
CA ASP A 144 0.90 -21.96 4.62
C ASP A 144 1.16 -20.69 5.47
N ALA A 145 1.00 -19.49 4.90
CA ALA A 145 1.10 -18.21 5.61
C ALA A 145 -0.01 -18.02 6.65
N LEU A 146 -1.25 -18.39 6.34
CA LEU A 146 -2.37 -18.38 7.29
C LEU A 146 -2.12 -19.32 8.46
N THR A 147 -1.59 -20.51 8.19
CA THR A 147 -1.26 -21.49 9.24
C THR A 147 -0.25 -20.90 10.22
N VAL A 148 0.84 -20.34 9.72
CA VAL A 148 1.88 -19.68 10.54
C VAL A 148 1.30 -18.48 11.30
N ALA A 149 0.58 -17.59 10.60
CA ALA A 149 0.06 -16.38 11.23
C ALA A 149 -0.96 -16.69 12.34
N ARG A 150 -1.82 -17.70 12.16
CA ARG A 150 -2.82 -18.10 13.17
C ARG A 150 -2.24 -18.85 14.37
N GLN A 151 -1.04 -19.43 14.25
CA GLN A 151 -0.35 -20.03 15.40
C GLN A 151 0.09 -18.95 16.40
N GLU A 152 0.55 -17.81 15.88
CA GLU A 152 1.13 -16.75 16.70
C GLU A 152 0.14 -15.60 17.00
N PHE A 153 -0.75 -15.26 16.06
CA PHE A 153 -1.61 -14.08 16.13
C PHE A 153 -3.10 -14.42 16.18
N HIS A 154 -3.79 -13.87 17.18
CA HIS A 154 -5.20 -14.17 17.49
C HIS A 154 -6.16 -13.01 17.16
N GLY A 155 -5.69 -12.00 16.42
CA GLY A 155 -6.51 -10.88 15.95
C GLY A 155 -6.99 -11.03 14.50
N PRO A 156 -7.53 -9.95 13.91
CA PRO A 156 -7.97 -9.92 12.51
C PRO A 156 -6.81 -10.10 11.52
N ILE A 157 -6.95 -11.04 10.59
CA ILE A 157 -5.98 -11.33 9.53
C ILE A 157 -6.57 -11.01 8.16
N SER A 158 -5.76 -10.41 7.29
CA SER A 158 -6.08 -10.17 5.88
C SER A 158 -4.84 -10.37 4.99
N TYR A 159 -4.97 -10.09 3.71
CA TYR A 159 -3.93 -10.15 2.69
C TYR A 159 -4.16 -9.01 1.71
N ALA A 160 -3.09 -8.32 1.27
CA ALA A 160 -3.20 -7.26 0.27
C ALA A 160 -3.07 -7.85 -1.14
N ALA A 161 -4.18 -8.32 -1.70
CA ALA A 161 -4.21 -8.97 -2.99
C ALA A 161 -4.07 -7.96 -4.13
N GLY A 162 -3.22 -8.26 -5.12
CA GLY A 162 -3.27 -7.55 -6.39
C GLY A 162 -4.62 -7.80 -7.06
N TYR A 163 -5.22 -6.82 -7.73
CA TYR A 163 -6.57 -6.98 -8.32
C TYR A 163 -6.73 -8.17 -9.29
N TRP A 164 -5.62 -8.76 -9.76
CA TRP A 164 -5.58 -9.92 -10.64
C TRP A 164 -5.47 -11.26 -9.92
N GLU A 165 -5.19 -11.27 -8.63
CA GLU A 165 -5.03 -12.47 -7.83
C GLU A 165 -6.41 -13.02 -7.45
N GLN A 166 -6.61 -14.32 -7.70
CA GLN A 166 -7.80 -15.03 -7.25
C GLN A 166 -7.49 -15.68 -5.90
N VAL A 167 -8.05 -15.10 -4.85
CA VAL A 167 -7.82 -15.51 -3.46
C VAL A 167 -9.10 -16.14 -2.91
N ASP A 168 -8.94 -17.27 -2.22
CA ASP A 168 -9.98 -17.80 -1.36
C ASP A 168 -9.93 -17.05 -0.02
N TRP A 169 -10.97 -16.28 0.26
CA TRP A 169 -11.04 -15.44 1.44
C TRP A 169 -11.62 -16.17 2.65
N SER A 170 -11.99 -17.45 2.55
CA SER A 170 -12.76 -18.18 3.57
C SER A 170 -12.12 -18.15 4.96
N ASP A 171 -10.79 -18.23 5.05
CA ASP A 171 -10.04 -18.26 6.31
C ASP A 171 -9.49 -16.89 6.77
N PHE A 172 -9.74 -15.83 5.98
CA PHE A 172 -9.39 -14.45 6.31
C PHE A 172 -10.54 -13.71 6.99
N ASP A 173 -10.23 -12.71 7.83
CA ASP A 173 -11.25 -11.91 8.50
C ASP A 173 -11.74 -10.75 7.62
N LEU A 174 -10.86 -10.21 6.76
CA LEU A 174 -11.17 -9.14 5.82
C LEU A 174 -10.71 -9.49 4.41
N ILE A 175 -11.35 -8.88 3.42
CA ILE A 175 -10.89 -8.89 2.03
C ILE A 175 -10.00 -7.67 1.81
N GLY A 176 -8.72 -7.88 1.51
CA GLY A 176 -7.78 -6.80 1.21
C GLY A 176 -7.40 -6.78 -0.26
N VAL A 177 -7.63 -5.65 -0.96
CA VAL A 177 -7.31 -5.54 -2.39
C VAL A 177 -6.56 -4.24 -2.70
N ASN A 178 -5.41 -4.37 -3.34
CA ASN A 178 -4.70 -3.28 -4.00
C ASN A 178 -5.43 -2.94 -5.30
N LEU A 179 -6.24 -1.88 -5.27
CA LEU A 179 -7.19 -1.57 -6.33
C LEU A 179 -6.96 -0.19 -6.92
N TYR A 180 -6.02 -0.10 -7.85
CA TYR A 180 -5.71 1.14 -8.54
C TYR A 180 -6.63 1.37 -9.77
N ARG A 181 -7.11 2.60 -9.95
CA ARG A 181 -7.80 3.05 -11.17
C ARG A 181 -6.76 3.39 -12.23
N PHE A 182 -6.96 2.88 -13.45
CA PHE A 182 -6.09 3.16 -14.59
C PHE A 182 -6.87 3.03 -15.90
N GLY A 183 -6.33 3.60 -16.97
CA GLY A 183 -7.00 3.70 -18.26
C GLY A 183 -8.03 4.83 -18.30
N THR A 184 -8.91 4.79 -19.30
CA THR A 184 -9.92 5.83 -19.57
C THR A 184 -11.34 5.39 -19.22
N ASP A 185 -11.55 4.14 -18.81
CA ASP A 185 -12.87 3.59 -18.49
C ASP A 185 -13.10 3.59 -16.97
N ALA A 186 -13.45 4.76 -16.42
CA ALA A 186 -13.81 4.90 -15.01
C ALA A 186 -15.00 4.02 -14.61
N ALA A 187 -15.96 3.82 -15.52
CA ALA A 187 -17.13 2.98 -15.27
C ALA A 187 -16.75 1.49 -15.09
N ALA A 188 -15.74 0.99 -15.81
CA ALA A 188 -15.22 -0.36 -15.59
C ALA A 188 -14.59 -0.52 -14.20
N TYR A 189 -13.88 0.50 -13.74
CA TYR A 189 -13.30 0.51 -12.40
C TYR A 189 -14.41 0.43 -11.33
N GLU A 190 -15.45 1.25 -11.44
CA GLU A 190 -16.58 1.21 -10.50
C GLU A 190 -17.35 -0.12 -10.54
N ARG A 191 -17.57 -0.69 -11.74
CA ARG A 191 -18.22 -2.00 -11.86
C ARG A 191 -17.40 -3.08 -11.14
N ARG A 192 -16.06 -3.02 -11.22
CA ARG A 192 -15.18 -3.94 -10.49
C ARG A 192 -15.29 -3.74 -8.98
N LEU A 193 -15.28 -2.49 -8.52
CA LEU A 193 -15.46 -2.18 -7.10
C LEU A 193 -16.78 -2.74 -6.56
N ARG A 194 -17.90 -2.49 -7.27
CA ARG A 194 -19.23 -3.02 -6.90
C ARG A 194 -19.28 -4.54 -6.92
N ALA A 195 -18.64 -5.18 -7.90
CA ALA A 195 -18.56 -6.63 -7.95
C ALA A 195 -17.77 -7.18 -6.74
N LEU A 196 -16.70 -6.51 -6.33
CA LEU A 196 -15.90 -6.90 -5.17
C LEU A 196 -16.72 -6.78 -3.87
N THR A 197 -17.44 -5.68 -3.67
CA THR A 197 -18.26 -5.48 -2.46
C THR A 197 -19.51 -6.36 -2.42
N ALA A 198 -20.07 -6.72 -3.58
CA ALA A 198 -21.24 -7.62 -3.65
C ALA A 198 -20.88 -9.11 -3.54
N ALA A 199 -19.63 -9.50 -3.84
CA ALA A 199 -19.24 -10.91 -3.90
C ALA A 199 -19.03 -11.58 -2.52
N SER A 200 -18.99 -10.81 -1.43
CA SER A 200 -18.72 -11.35 -0.09
C SER A 200 -19.48 -10.61 0.99
N SER A 201 -19.84 -11.32 2.05
CA SER A 201 -20.34 -10.73 3.30
C SER A 201 -19.21 -10.19 4.19
N LYS A 202 -17.94 -10.47 3.85
CA LYS A 202 -16.79 -10.01 4.63
C LYS A 202 -16.50 -8.52 4.34
N PRO A 203 -16.00 -7.76 5.32
CA PRO A 203 -15.62 -6.37 5.09
C PRO A 203 -14.51 -6.26 4.03
N VAL A 204 -14.74 -5.43 3.02
CA VAL A 204 -13.78 -5.15 1.95
C VAL A 204 -12.97 -3.91 2.28
N VAL A 205 -11.65 -4.05 2.27
CA VAL A 205 -10.68 -2.98 2.49
C VAL A 205 -9.86 -2.80 1.22
N ILE A 206 -9.85 -1.58 0.68
CA ILE A 206 -8.92 -1.22 -0.38
C ILE A 206 -7.55 -0.94 0.25
N THR A 207 -6.65 -1.91 0.18
CA THR A 207 -5.37 -1.88 0.90
C THR A 207 -4.35 -0.95 0.25
N GLU A 208 -4.53 -0.63 -1.03
CA GLU A 208 -3.74 0.40 -1.70
C GLU A 208 -4.51 1.02 -2.88
N PHE A 209 -4.40 2.35 -2.98
CA PHE A 209 -4.73 3.12 -4.19
C PHE A 209 -3.92 4.41 -4.22
N GLY A 210 -3.60 4.88 -5.42
CA GLY A 210 -2.88 6.14 -5.61
C GLY A 210 -2.42 6.35 -7.05
N CYS A 211 -1.74 7.47 -7.29
CA CYS A 211 -1.03 7.74 -8.54
C CYS A 211 0.10 8.75 -8.28
N GLY A 212 0.93 8.99 -9.30
CA GLY A 212 1.94 10.04 -9.31
C GLY A 212 1.34 11.45 -9.41
N SER A 213 2.21 12.45 -9.37
CA SER A 213 1.85 13.88 -9.37
C SER A 213 2.28 14.58 -10.66
N PHE A 214 1.78 14.08 -11.79
CA PHE A 214 2.01 14.63 -13.13
C PHE A 214 0.76 14.57 -14.01
N VAL A 215 0.78 15.35 -15.09
CA VAL A 215 -0.31 15.37 -16.06
C VAL A 215 -0.55 13.98 -16.65
N GLY A 216 -1.75 13.42 -16.44
CA GLY A 216 -2.13 12.09 -16.91
C GLY A 216 -1.77 10.94 -15.96
N ALA A 217 -1.30 11.23 -14.75
CA ALA A 217 -1.04 10.21 -13.73
C ALA A 217 -2.32 9.47 -13.31
N ASP A 218 -3.46 10.15 -13.29
CA ASP A 218 -4.80 9.60 -13.04
C ASP A 218 -5.17 8.43 -13.97
N ARG A 219 -4.72 8.48 -15.22
CA ARG A 219 -4.93 7.40 -16.20
C ARG A 219 -3.87 6.30 -16.11
N ARG A 220 -2.72 6.59 -15.52
CA ARG A 220 -1.63 5.62 -15.36
C ARG A 220 -1.76 4.82 -14.07
N GLY A 221 -2.36 5.39 -13.02
CA GLY A 221 -2.58 4.74 -11.73
C GLY A 221 -1.29 4.10 -11.19
N PRO A 222 -1.24 2.76 -11.08
CA PRO A 222 -0.06 2.07 -10.54
C PRO A 222 1.15 2.18 -11.49
N GLY A 223 0.94 2.50 -12.78
CA GLY A 223 2.00 2.69 -13.77
C GLY A 223 2.71 4.05 -13.72
N SER A 224 2.55 4.82 -12.64
CA SER A 224 3.17 6.15 -12.49
C SER A 224 4.70 6.09 -12.51
N PHE A 225 5.31 5.07 -11.91
CA PHE A 225 6.76 4.83 -11.93
C PHE A 225 7.35 4.61 -13.34
N LEU A 226 6.52 4.32 -14.35
CA LEU A 226 6.97 4.08 -15.73
C LEU A 226 7.47 5.35 -16.43
N ILE A 227 7.22 6.54 -15.87
CA ILE A 227 7.77 7.80 -16.39
C ILE A 227 9.24 7.98 -16.04
N VAL A 228 9.79 7.17 -15.13
CA VAL A 228 11.20 7.19 -14.77
C VAL A 228 11.99 6.31 -15.75
N ASN A 229 13.12 6.82 -16.23
CA ASN A 229 14.16 6.04 -16.87
C ASN A 229 15.11 5.47 -15.81
N TRP A 230 14.78 4.27 -15.32
CA TRP A 230 15.59 3.53 -14.35
C TRP A 230 16.95 3.05 -14.89
N PHE A 231 17.18 3.14 -16.20
CA PHE A 231 18.45 2.77 -16.82
C PHE A 231 19.43 3.96 -16.93
N ALA A 232 18.99 5.17 -16.59
CA ALA A 232 19.88 6.32 -16.47
C ALA A 232 20.60 6.31 -15.11
N SER A 233 21.81 6.88 -15.07
CA SER A 233 22.56 7.10 -13.82
C SER A 233 22.88 8.60 -13.66
N PRO A 234 22.32 9.29 -12.64
CA PRO A 234 21.23 8.81 -11.77
C PRO A 234 19.93 8.59 -12.58
N PRO A 235 18.91 7.91 -12.02
CA PRO A 235 17.60 7.80 -12.64
C PRO A 235 17.01 9.18 -12.95
N ARG A 236 16.26 9.28 -14.06
CA ARG A 236 15.71 10.56 -14.54
C ARG A 236 14.30 10.40 -15.04
N ILE A 237 13.51 11.45 -14.94
CA ILE A 237 12.21 11.54 -15.59
C ILE A 237 12.39 11.55 -17.12
N LYS A 238 11.57 10.76 -17.83
CA LYS A 238 11.52 10.77 -19.29
C LYS A 238 10.97 12.11 -19.79
N GLU A 239 11.42 12.55 -20.95
CA GLU A 239 10.94 13.80 -21.56
C GLU A 239 9.41 13.80 -21.76
N GLY A 240 8.80 14.99 -21.69
CA GLY A 240 7.36 15.19 -21.91
C GLY A 240 6.47 15.01 -20.68
N HIS A 241 7.05 14.74 -19.50
CA HIS A 241 6.30 14.69 -18.24
C HIS A 241 6.45 16.01 -17.46
N ARG A 242 5.31 16.53 -16.99
CA ARG A 242 5.23 17.78 -16.23
C ARG A 242 4.52 17.54 -14.91
N ARG A 243 5.11 18.05 -13.82
CA ARG A 243 4.53 18.01 -12.47
C ARG A 243 3.16 18.66 -12.46
N ASP A 244 2.25 17.99 -11.78
CA ASP A 244 0.88 18.41 -11.52
C ASP A 244 0.33 17.69 -10.28
N GLU A 245 0.46 18.34 -9.12
CA GLU A 245 -0.06 17.80 -7.86
C GLU A 245 -1.60 17.78 -7.83
N ALA A 246 -2.27 18.66 -8.61
CA ALA A 246 -3.73 18.71 -8.67
C ALA A 246 -4.33 17.44 -9.28
N THR A 247 -3.64 16.83 -10.27
CA THR A 247 -4.03 15.54 -10.85
C THR A 247 -4.05 14.45 -9.77
N GLN A 248 -3.00 14.34 -8.95
CA GLN A 248 -2.94 13.37 -7.84
C GLN A 248 -4.03 13.65 -6.80
N ALA A 249 -4.19 14.92 -6.43
CA ALA A 249 -5.14 15.35 -5.42
C ALA A 249 -6.59 15.04 -5.84
N THR A 250 -6.94 15.33 -7.09
CA THR A 250 -8.27 15.01 -7.67
C THR A 250 -8.49 13.50 -7.71
N TYR A 251 -7.50 12.73 -8.17
CA TYR A 251 -7.60 11.27 -8.24
C TYR A 251 -7.87 10.64 -6.86
N LEU A 252 -7.15 11.05 -5.82
CA LEU A 252 -7.35 10.53 -4.47
C LEU A 252 -8.72 10.94 -3.90
N GLY A 253 -9.11 12.21 -4.08
CA GLY A 253 -10.40 12.72 -3.60
C GLY A 253 -11.58 11.97 -4.20
N GLU A 254 -11.57 11.77 -5.52
CA GLU A 254 -12.62 11.03 -6.24
C GLU A 254 -12.72 9.57 -5.79
N LEU A 255 -11.59 8.89 -5.57
CA LEU A 255 -11.60 7.50 -5.15
C LEU A 255 -12.07 7.34 -3.71
N ILE A 256 -11.70 8.25 -2.81
CA ILE A 256 -12.22 8.25 -1.43
C ILE A 256 -13.74 8.41 -1.43
N ASP A 257 -14.29 9.36 -2.21
CA ASP A 257 -15.74 9.54 -2.35
C ASP A 257 -16.43 8.30 -2.92
N LEU A 258 -15.82 7.70 -3.94
CA LEU A 258 -16.34 6.48 -4.57
C LEU A 258 -16.39 5.31 -3.59
N TYR A 259 -15.34 5.15 -2.78
CA TYR A 259 -15.25 4.10 -1.77
C TYR A 259 -16.30 4.27 -0.67
N ASP A 260 -16.48 5.49 -0.18
CA ASP A 260 -17.53 5.82 0.78
C ASP A 260 -18.93 5.51 0.22
N ALA A 261 -19.21 5.95 -1.01
CA ALA A 261 -20.48 5.71 -1.69
C ALA A 261 -20.73 4.23 -2.00
N ALA A 262 -19.67 3.46 -2.29
CA ALA A 262 -19.76 2.02 -2.55
C ALA A 262 -19.87 1.17 -1.27
N GLY A 263 -19.76 1.79 -0.09
CA GLY A 263 -19.84 1.11 1.20
C GLY A 263 -18.67 0.16 1.45
N VAL A 264 -17.47 0.47 0.96
CA VAL A 264 -16.28 -0.29 1.38
C VAL A 264 -16.05 -0.07 2.87
N HIS A 265 -15.49 -1.06 3.54
CA HIS A 265 -15.20 -0.95 4.97
C HIS A 265 -14.09 0.08 5.24
N GLY A 266 -13.09 0.12 4.35
CA GLY A 266 -11.90 0.91 4.54
C GLY A 266 -11.11 1.14 3.27
N CYS A 267 -10.28 2.17 3.28
CA CYS A 267 -9.30 2.39 2.23
C CYS A 267 -7.98 2.93 2.79
N PHE A 268 -6.89 2.63 2.10
CA PHE A 268 -5.55 3.11 2.42
C PHE A 268 -4.95 3.84 1.22
N VAL A 269 -4.76 5.16 1.38
CA VAL A 269 -3.96 5.94 0.43
C VAL A 269 -2.54 5.37 0.43
N TYR A 270 -2.05 4.97 -0.73
CA TYR A 270 -0.66 4.60 -0.93
C TYR A 270 0.04 5.83 -1.52
N THR A 271 0.92 6.54 -0.80
CA THR A 271 1.40 6.34 0.58
C THR A 271 1.67 7.69 1.27
N TYR A 272 2.04 7.73 2.55
CA TYR A 272 2.36 8.99 3.25
C TYR A 272 3.59 9.66 2.63
N ALA A 273 4.74 8.98 2.61
CA ALA A 273 6.02 9.50 2.13
C ALA A 273 6.82 8.44 1.36
N MET A 274 7.73 8.87 0.46
CA MET A 274 8.57 7.97 -0.34
C MET A 274 10.00 8.51 -0.44
N ALA A 275 10.89 8.05 0.44
CA ALA A 275 12.28 8.53 0.50
C ALA A 275 13.11 8.12 -0.74
N ASP A 276 12.71 7.03 -1.40
CA ASP A 276 13.28 6.51 -2.65
C ASP A 276 12.85 7.29 -3.90
N PHE A 277 11.89 8.21 -3.76
CA PHE A 277 11.45 9.15 -4.79
C PHE A 277 11.66 10.60 -4.32
N PRO A 278 12.91 11.07 -4.18
CA PRO A 278 13.18 12.41 -3.67
C PRO A 278 12.70 13.50 -4.63
N HIS A 279 12.37 14.65 -4.04
CA HIS A 279 12.00 15.86 -4.75
C HIS A 279 13.23 16.69 -5.10
N TRP A 280 13.29 17.12 -6.37
CA TRP A 280 14.27 18.05 -6.90
C TRP A 280 13.56 19.25 -7.55
N SER A 281 14.20 20.42 -7.50
CA SER A 281 13.72 21.59 -8.26
C SER A 281 13.91 21.43 -9.76
N ASP A 282 14.93 20.66 -10.19
CA ASP A 282 15.11 20.25 -11.58
C ASP A 282 14.14 19.11 -11.92
N PRO A 283 13.16 19.33 -12.83
CA PRO A 283 12.17 18.33 -13.21
C PRO A 283 12.78 17.04 -13.77
N LEU A 284 14.01 17.09 -14.30
CA LEU A 284 14.69 15.91 -14.84
C LEU A 284 15.02 14.88 -13.77
N PHE A 285 15.28 15.33 -12.54
CA PHE A 285 15.66 14.48 -11.41
C PHE A 285 14.56 14.34 -10.36
N ASP A 286 13.43 15.05 -10.52
CA ASP A 286 12.31 15.08 -9.60
C ASP A 286 11.50 13.76 -9.61
N LEU A 287 12.08 12.71 -9.03
CA LEU A 287 11.47 11.37 -8.96
C LEU A 287 10.15 11.38 -8.19
N ASP A 288 10.00 12.26 -7.19
CA ASP A 288 8.74 12.45 -6.45
C ASP A 288 7.52 12.62 -7.37
N MET A 289 7.71 13.17 -8.58
CA MET A 289 6.63 13.30 -9.57
C MET A 289 6.04 11.94 -9.96
N ALA A 290 6.87 10.91 -10.06
CA ALA A 290 6.45 9.53 -10.31
C ALA A 290 6.00 8.79 -9.04
N GLY A 291 6.35 9.33 -7.87
CA GLY A 291 6.05 8.78 -6.56
C GLY A 291 4.60 9.05 -6.10
N PHE A 292 4.13 8.17 -5.24
CA PHE A 292 2.76 8.13 -4.74
C PHE A 292 2.56 8.86 -3.41
N GLY A 293 3.66 9.28 -2.76
CA GLY A 293 3.62 10.02 -1.49
C GLY A 293 2.69 11.23 -1.52
N VAL A 294 1.99 11.52 -0.42
CA VAL A 294 1.21 12.77 -0.24
C VAL A 294 2.08 13.90 0.32
N VAL A 295 3.28 13.60 0.78
CA VAL A 295 4.34 14.58 1.05
C VAL A 295 5.55 14.35 0.14
N LYS A 296 6.28 15.43 -0.15
CA LYS A 296 7.57 15.42 -0.84
C LYS A 296 8.69 15.36 0.19
N ILE A 297 9.76 14.66 -0.17
CA ILE A 297 11.01 14.64 0.60
C ILE A 297 12.10 15.33 -0.23
N PRO A 298 12.60 16.51 0.16
CA PRO A 298 13.69 17.18 -0.56
C PRO A 298 14.94 16.30 -0.64
N ALA A 299 15.57 16.22 -1.81
CA ALA A 299 16.74 15.35 -2.02
C ALA A 299 17.95 15.65 -1.13
N HIS A 300 18.05 16.88 -0.62
CA HIS A 300 19.14 17.33 0.24
C HIS A 300 18.80 17.27 1.74
N ASP A 301 17.58 16.90 2.10
CA ASP A 301 17.13 16.78 3.49
C ASP A 301 16.03 15.71 3.59
N LEU A 302 16.46 14.47 3.84
CA LEU A 302 15.56 13.32 3.97
C LEU A 302 14.69 13.37 5.24
N THR A 303 14.98 14.30 6.16
CA THR A 303 14.22 14.49 7.39
C THR A 303 13.05 15.46 7.21
N ARG A 304 13.01 16.22 6.10
CA ARG A 304 11.96 17.20 5.82
C ARG A 304 10.81 16.61 5.00
N ARG A 305 9.58 17.04 5.34
CA ARG A 305 8.35 16.69 4.65
C ARG A 305 7.69 17.95 4.17
N GLU A 306 7.33 18.00 2.89
CA GLU A 306 6.60 19.12 2.30
C GLU A 306 5.26 18.61 1.78
N PRO A 307 4.12 19.01 2.35
CA PRO A 307 2.81 18.56 1.89
C PRO A 307 2.59 18.88 0.40
N LYS A 308 2.08 17.89 -0.34
CA LYS A 308 1.54 18.11 -1.70
C LYS A 308 0.11 18.61 -1.61
N GLN A 309 -0.46 19.09 -2.72
CA GLN A 309 -1.89 19.39 -2.81
C GLN A 309 -2.79 18.20 -2.44
N SER A 310 -2.34 16.97 -2.68
CA SER A 310 -3.04 15.74 -2.30
C SER A 310 -3.21 15.60 -0.78
N PHE A 311 -2.24 16.03 0.02
CA PHE A 311 -2.33 16.04 1.49
C PHE A 311 -3.58 16.79 1.95
N ALA A 312 -3.77 18.02 1.46
CA ALA A 312 -4.90 18.85 1.84
C ALA A 312 -6.25 18.29 1.36
N VAL A 313 -6.29 17.61 0.19
CA VAL A 313 -7.51 16.92 -0.26
C VAL A 313 -7.83 15.74 0.65
N VAL A 314 -6.85 14.88 0.94
CA VAL A 314 -7.04 13.70 1.81
C VAL A 314 -7.49 14.14 3.21
N ALA A 315 -6.81 15.13 3.80
CA ALA A 315 -7.20 15.70 5.09
C ALA A 315 -8.67 16.16 5.12
N ARG A 316 -9.13 16.91 4.10
CA ARG A 316 -10.54 17.32 4.01
C ARG A 316 -11.49 16.14 3.87
N LYS A 317 -11.15 15.14 3.05
CA LYS A 317 -11.99 13.95 2.85
C LYS A 317 -12.09 13.10 4.11
N TYR A 318 -11.04 13.07 4.94
CA TYR A 318 -11.02 12.29 6.16
C TYR A 318 -11.54 13.05 7.39
N GLY A 319 -11.38 14.37 7.44
CA GLY A 319 -11.84 15.23 8.55
C GLY A 319 -13.36 15.41 8.65
N GLY A 320 -14.08 15.31 7.52
CA GLY A 320 -15.53 15.57 7.44
C GLY A 320 -15.87 16.99 7.01
#